data_AF-A0A554IR58-F1
#
_entry.id   AF-A0A554IR58-F1
#
_cell.length_a   1.000
_cell.length_b   1.000
_cell.length_c   1.000
_cell.angle_alpha   90.00
_cell.angle_beta   90.00
_cell.angle_gamma   90.00
#
_symmetry.space_group_name_H-M   'P 1'
#
loop_
_entity.id
_entity.type
_entity.pdbx_description
1 polymer ?
#
loop_
_entity_poly.entity_id
_entity_poly.type
_entity_poly.pdbx_seq_one_letter_code
_entity_poly.pdbx_strand_id
1 'polypeptide(L)'
;MSVIHVRTDAKLKQKAQKMLKEMGLDLSSAINLYLRQITITGSIPFEIRTVNGFTPSQERRMLREEKWALEHGKRFNSAEELMDDILGKGWRKRAEKRFGQLSDQ
;
A
#
# COMPACT_ATOMS: atom_id res chain seq x y z
N MET A 1 -27.28 -24.21 14.04
CA MET A 1 -25.93 -24.34 13.46
C MET A 1 -26.11 -24.33 11.94
N SER A 2 -25.37 -23.49 11.21
CA SER A 2 -25.43 -23.44 9.73
C SER A 2 -24.09 -23.89 9.17
N VAL A 3 -24.11 -24.57 8.02
CA VAL A 3 -22.92 -25.12 7.37
C VAL A 3 -22.63 -24.34 6.09
N ILE A 4 -21.37 -23.90 5.92
CA ILE A 4 -20.91 -23.19 4.72
C ILE A 4 -19.98 -24.12 3.95
N HIS A 5 -20.34 -24.39 2.69
CA HIS A 5 -19.50 -25.14 1.76
C HIS A 5 -18.72 -24.16 0.87
N VAL A 6 -17.39 -24.20 0.93
CA VAL A 6 -16.51 -23.32 0.14
C VAL A 6 -15.60 -24.16 -0.75
N ARG A 7 -15.61 -23.89 -2.05
CA ARG A 7 -14.65 -24.46 -3.00
C ARG A 7 -13.36 -23.66 -2.97
N THR A 8 -12.23 -24.33 -2.81
CA THR A 8 -10.90 -23.68 -2.75
C THR A 8 -9.80 -24.63 -3.25
N ASP A 9 -8.61 -24.10 -3.48
CA ASP A 9 -7.44 -24.88 -3.85
C ASP A 9 -6.89 -25.69 -2.65
N ALA A 10 -6.46 -26.93 -2.91
CA ALA A 10 -5.98 -27.83 -1.88
C ALA A 10 -4.69 -27.34 -1.21
N LYS A 11 -3.74 -26.78 -1.99
CA LYS A 11 -2.48 -26.25 -1.46
C LYS A 11 -2.74 -24.99 -0.64
N LEU A 12 -3.63 -24.11 -1.11
CA LEU A 12 -4.06 -22.92 -0.37
C LEU A 12 -4.67 -23.28 0.99
N LYS A 13 -5.60 -24.24 1.02
CA LYS A 13 -6.22 -24.71 2.26
C LYS A 13 -5.19 -25.23 3.26
N GLN A 14 -4.26 -26.09 2.81
CA GLN A 14 -3.22 -26.65 3.67
C GLN A 14 -2.31 -25.56 4.25
N LYS A 15 -1.88 -24.61 3.41
CA LYS A 15 -1.05 -23.48 3.85
C LYS A 15 -1.78 -22.62 4.88
N ALA A 16 -3.03 -22.24 4.61
CA ALA A 16 -3.83 -21.45 5.54
C ALA A 16 -4.03 -22.17 6.87
N GLN A 17 -4.34 -23.47 6.84
CA GLN A 17 -4.54 -24.27 8.05
C GLN A 17 -3.27 -24.37 8.90
N LYS A 18 -2.08 -24.49 8.29
CA LYS A 18 -0.81 -24.48 9.02
C LYS A 18 -0.59 -23.15 9.73
N MET A 19 -0.73 -22.03 9.01
CA MET A 19 -0.55 -20.69 9.55
C MET A 19 -1.53 -20.40 10.70
N LEU A 20 -2.80 -20.77 10.54
CA LEU A 20 -3.81 -20.57 11.58
C LEU A 20 -3.52 -21.41 12.83
N LYS A 21 -3.05 -22.65 12.66
CA LYS A 21 -2.65 -23.50 13.80
C LYS A 21 -1.48 -22.90 14.59
N GLU A 22 -0.51 -22.29 13.92
CA GLU A 22 0.59 -21.57 14.58
C GLU A 22 0.08 -20.38 15.41
N MET A 23 -1.06 -19.80 15.03
CA MET A 23 -1.77 -18.74 15.78
C MET A 23 -2.77 -19.29 16.81
N GLY A 24 -2.87 -20.62 16.99
CA GLY A 24 -3.84 -21.25 17.91
C GLY A 24 -5.29 -21.24 17.41
N LEU A 25 -5.51 -21.09 16.11
CA LEU A 25 -6.84 -21.05 15.48
C LEU A 25 -7.06 -22.24 14.55
N ASP A 26 -8.29 -22.76 14.53
CA ASP A 26 -8.74 -23.65 13.46
C ASP A 26 -9.35 -22.86 12.29
N LEU A 27 -9.51 -23.53 11.14
CA LEU A 27 -10.00 -22.90 9.92
C LEU A 27 -11.45 -22.37 10.06
N SER A 28 -12.32 -23.09 10.76
CA SER A 28 -13.72 -22.68 10.99
C SER A 28 -13.80 -21.46 11.89
N SER A 29 -12.98 -21.42 12.95
CA SER A 29 -12.85 -20.27 13.84
C SER A 29 -12.39 -19.02 13.08
N ALA A 30 -11.40 -19.16 12.19
CA ALA A 30 -10.93 -18.06 11.35
C ALA A 30 -12.00 -17.55 10.37
N ILE A 31 -12.76 -18.45 9.73
CA ILE A 31 -13.88 -18.07 8.84
C ILE A 31 -14.97 -17.34 9.63
N ASN A 32 -15.31 -17.83 10.83
CA ASN A 32 -16.28 -17.17 11.70
C ASN A 32 -15.82 -15.77 12.13
N LEU A 33 -14.53 -15.60 12.44
CA LEU A 33 -13.94 -14.31 12.77
C LEU A 33 -14.02 -13.35 11.59
N TYR A 34 -13.72 -13.82 10.38
CA TYR A 34 -13.85 -13.02 9.15
C TYR A 34 -15.29 -12.55 8.91
N LEU A 35 -16.28 -13.44 9.04
CA LEU A 35 -17.69 -13.09 8.90
C LEU A 35 -18.14 -12.06 9.95
N ARG A 36 -17.73 -12.23 11.22
CA ARG A 36 -18.01 -11.26 12.28
C ARG A 36 -17.40 -9.89 11.96
N GLN A 37 -16.18 -9.84 11.47
CA GLN A 37 -15.53 -8.58 11.12
C GLN A 37 -16.27 -7.86 9.98
N ILE A 38 -16.80 -8.59 9.00
CA ILE A 38 -17.68 -8.01 7.97
C ILE A 38 -18.92 -7.39 8.60
N THR A 39 -19.58 -8.10 9.52
CA THR A 39 -20.80 -7.58 10.17
C THR A 39 -20.53 -6.36 11.03
N ILE A 40 -19.35 -6.27 11.67
CA ILE A 40 -18.95 -5.13 12.51
C ILE A 40 -18.62 -3.90 11.66
N THR A 41 -17.83 -4.09 10.60
CA THR A 41 -17.31 -2.97 9.80
C THR A 41 -18.25 -2.57 8.66
N GLY A 42 -19.22 -3.41 8.31
CA GLY A 42 -20.04 -3.24 7.11
C GLY A 42 -19.23 -3.29 5.81
N SER A 43 -18.01 -3.86 5.86
CA SER A 43 -17.06 -3.86 4.74
C SER A 43 -16.19 -5.11 4.71
N ILE A 44 -15.44 -5.30 3.63
CA ILE A 44 -14.46 -6.37 3.54
C ILE A 44 -13.26 -6.00 4.43
N PRO A 45 -12.85 -6.87 5.38
CA PRO A 45 -11.89 -6.53 6.43
C PRO A 45 -10.43 -6.69 5.99
N PHE A 46 -10.14 -6.26 4.78
CA PHE A 46 -8.79 -6.10 4.26
C PHE A 46 -8.82 -5.01 3.21
N GLU A 47 -7.71 -4.29 3.07
CA GLU A 47 -7.61 -3.24 2.07
C GLU A 47 -7.55 -3.86 0.67
N ILE A 48 -8.48 -3.49 -0.18
CA ILE A 48 -8.42 -3.81 -1.60
C ILE A 48 -7.33 -2.93 -2.19
N ARG A 49 -6.23 -3.57 -2.62
CA ARG A 49 -5.10 -2.90 -3.27
C ARG A 49 -5.07 -3.25 -4.76
N THR A 50 -4.54 -2.34 -5.55
CA THR A 50 -4.31 -2.58 -6.98
C THR A 50 -3.00 -3.32 -7.19
N VAL A 51 -2.68 -3.69 -8.43
CA VAL A 51 -1.43 -4.41 -8.76
C VAL A 51 -0.20 -3.61 -8.28
N ASN A 52 -0.33 -2.30 -8.23
CA ASN A 52 0.70 -1.35 -7.81
C ASN A 52 0.74 -1.14 -6.28
N GLY A 53 -0.09 -1.84 -5.51
CA GLY A 53 -0.12 -1.78 -4.05
C GLY A 53 -0.87 -0.59 -3.46
N PHE A 54 -1.43 0.29 -4.29
CA PHE A 54 -2.21 1.46 -3.87
C PHE A 54 -3.67 1.10 -3.61
N THR A 55 -4.36 1.93 -2.84
CA THR A 55 -5.83 1.87 -2.83
C THR A 55 -6.37 2.36 -4.18
N PRO A 56 -7.54 1.88 -4.64
CA PRO A 56 -8.15 2.35 -5.88
C PRO A 56 -8.36 3.88 -5.92
N SER A 57 -8.61 4.51 -4.77
CA SER A 57 -8.76 5.96 -4.69
C SER A 57 -7.44 6.70 -4.84
N GLN A 58 -6.35 6.18 -4.26
CA GLN A 58 -4.99 6.72 -4.42
C GLN A 58 -4.53 6.61 -5.88
N GLU A 59 -4.68 5.45 -6.51
CA GLU A 59 -4.28 5.26 -7.91
C GLU A 59 -5.09 6.16 -8.84
N ARG A 60 -6.41 6.27 -8.64
CA ARG A 60 -7.23 7.24 -9.41
C ARG A 60 -6.78 8.68 -9.20
N ARG A 61 -6.28 9.04 -8.02
CA ARG A 61 -5.76 10.39 -7.76
C ARG A 61 -4.48 10.62 -8.54
N MET A 62 -3.53 9.68 -8.45
CA MET A 62 -2.25 9.74 -9.18
C MET A 62 -2.48 9.86 -10.70
N LEU A 63 -3.36 9.03 -11.27
CA LEU A 63 -3.69 9.08 -12.70
C LEU A 63 -4.35 10.41 -13.12
N ARG A 64 -5.14 11.04 -12.23
CA ARG A 64 -5.71 12.37 -12.51
C ARG A 64 -4.65 13.46 -12.45
N GLU A 65 -3.79 13.42 -11.44
CA GLU A 65 -2.69 14.37 -11.26
C GLU A 65 -1.70 14.27 -12.43
N GLU A 66 -1.37 13.06 -12.87
CA GLU A 66 -0.55 12.81 -14.06
C GLU A 66 -1.17 13.44 -15.32
N LYS A 67 -2.45 13.15 -15.61
CA LYS A 67 -3.14 13.74 -16.77
C LYS A 67 -3.16 15.26 -16.71
N TRP A 68 -3.49 15.83 -15.56
CA TRP A 68 -3.49 17.27 -15.37
C TRP A 68 -2.08 17.86 -15.57
N ALA A 69 -1.04 17.22 -15.05
CA ALA A 69 0.34 17.67 -15.21
C ALA A 69 0.85 17.55 -16.66
N LEU A 70 0.39 16.56 -17.42
CA LEU A 70 0.69 16.45 -18.85
C LEU A 70 0.09 17.62 -19.66
N GLU A 71 -1.10 18.08 -19.28
CA GLU A 71 -1.83 19.15 -19.99
C GLU A 71 -1.45 20.56 -19.49
N HIS A 72 -1.23 20.73 -18.18
CA HIS A 72 -1.10 22.03 -17.50
C HIS A 72 0.17 22.16 -16.65
N GLY A 73 0.95 21.09 -16.51
CA GLY A 73 2.12 21.08 -15.65
C GLY A 73 3.25 21.95 -16.18
N LYS A 74 3.97 22.58 -15.26
CA LYS A 74 5.20 23.32 -15.57
C LYS A 74 6.22 22.37 -16.17
N ARG A 75 6.74 22.73 -17.35
CA ARG A 75 7.83 22.02 -18.02
C ARG A 75 9.16 22.63 -17.62
N PHE A 76 10.17 21.78 -17.49
CA PHE A 76 11.53 22.17 -17.13
C PHE A 76 12.48 21.75 -18.24
N ASN A 77 13.50 22.56 -18.49
CA ASN A 77 14.47 22.28 -19.56
C ASN A 77 15.64 21.41 -19.08
N SER A 78 15.76 21.19 -17.77
CA SER A 78 16.79 20.35 -17.17
C SER A 78 16.33 19.72 -15.86
N ALA A 79 16.98 18.61 -15.49
CA ALA A 79 16.78 17.98 -14.19
C ALA A 79 17.20 18.90 -13.02
N GLU A 80 18.17 19.80 -13.24
CA GLU A 80 18.60 20.76 -12.22
C GLU A 80 17.52 21.81 -11.95
N GLU A 81 16.87 22.33 -12.99
CA GLU A 81 15.76 23.29 -12.87
C GLU A 81 14.56 22.66 -12.14
N LEU A 82 14.21 21.42 -12.48
CA LEU A 82 13.15 20.65 -11.79
C LEU A 82 13.47 20.48 -10.30
N MET A 83 14.70 20.06 -9.99
CA MET A 83 15.12 19.82 -8.61
C MET A 83 15.18 21.11 -7.78
N ASP A 84 15.60 22.23 -8.39
CA ASP A 84 15.59 23.54 -7.74
C ASP A 84 14.17 24.05 -7.45
N ASP A 85 13.18 23.71 -8.29
CA ASP A 85 11.77 24.04 -8.08
C ASP A 85 11.16 23.21 -6.93
N ILE A 86 11.41 21.89 -6.92
CA ILE A 86 10.87 20.97 -5.88
C ILE A 86 11.52 21.21 -4.52
N LEU A 87 12.85 21.32 -4.49
CA LEU A 87 13.63 21.31 -3.23
C LEU A 87 14.08 22.71 -2.80
N GLY A 88 13.87 23.72 -3.64
CA GLY A 88 14.35 25.08 -3.47
C GLY A 88 15.84 25.22 -3.78
N LYS A 89 16.23 26.35 -4.37
CA LYS A 89 17.63 26.67 -4.71
C LYS A 89 18.59 26.42 -3.55
N GLY A 90 19.75 25.86 -3.86
CA GLY A 90 20.80 25.55 -2.88
C GLY A 90 20.53 24.31 -2.02
N TRP A 91 19.58 23.45 -2.41
CA TRP A 91 19.27 22.20 -1.70
C TRP A 91 20.48 21.27 -1.57
N ARG A 92 21.38 21.26 -2.58
CA ARG A 92 22.61 20.44 -2.58
C ARG A 92 23.51 20.78 -1.37
N LYS A 93 23.73 22.07 -1.13
CA LYS A 93 24.54 22.56 0.01
C LYS A 93 23.89 22.25 1.36
N ARG A 94 22.55 22.31 1.45
CA ARG A 94 21.82 21.95 2.67
C ARG A 94 21.90 20.46 2.95
N ALA A 95 21.76 19.62 1.93
CA ALA A 95 21.90 18.18 2.05
C ALA A 95 23.32 17.79 2.48
N GLU A 96 24.34 18.35 1.83
CA GLU A 96 25.75 18.08 2.13
C GLU A 96 26.14 18.47 3.56
N LYS A 97 25.70 19.65 4.03
CA LYS A 97 25.89 20.06 5.42
C LYS A 97 25.19 19.14 6.43
N ARG A 98 24.03 18.60 6.07
CA ARG A 98 23.20 17.79 6.96
C ARG A 98 23.64 16.33 7.01
N PHE A 99 24.10 15.76 5.89
CA PHE A 99 24.58 14.37 5.83
C PHE A 99 26.09 14.24 6.12
N GLY A 100 26.91 15.26 5.84
CA GLY A 100 28.33 15.27 6.23
C GLY A 100 28.56 15.43 7.73
N GLN A 101 27.60 15.98 8.48
CA GLN A 101 27.64 16.03 9.94
C GLN A 101 27.27 14.69 10.62
N LEU A 102 26.69 13.75 9.87
CA LEU A 102 26.28 12.42 10.36
C LEU A 102 27.38 11.35 10.17
N SER A 103 28.45 11.64 9.41
CA SER A 103 29.61 10.73 9.25
C SER A 103 30.71 10.95 10.30
N ASP A 104 30.62 12.04 11.07
CA ASP A 104 31.58 12.41 12.12
C ASP A 104 31.08 12.04 13.54
N GLN A 105 30.04 11.22 13.66
CA GLN A 105 29.58 10.57 14.90
C GLN A 105 29.63 9.05 14.77
#